data_AF-A0A0K9H039-F1
#
_entry.id   AF-A0A0K9H039-F1
#
_cell.length_a   1.000
_cell.length_b   1.000
_cell.length_c   1.000
_cell.angle_alpha   90.00
_cell.angle_beta   90.00
_cell.angle_gamma   90.00
#
_symmetry.space_group_name_H-M   'P 1'
#
loop_
_entity.id
_entity.type
_entity.pdbx_description
1 polymer ?
#
loop_
_entity_poly.entity_id
_entity_poly.type
_entity_poly.pdbx_seq_one_letter_code
_entity_poly.pdbx_strand_id
1 'polypeptide(L)'
;MSIIFIMLVNYLTSSQYPWFIYPSILLLLWPIGLYSRKSGNYKLLSIICSTFIIGIIIAENFIYSPNYAWSLYAIYPILWWPILVLLGKKAKMIRVAIIGSLSIILYYSILNGFFSPGYLWSIYPSFVVLWWPLSLFHARKKTYYKFSIHASILLITFFICINIISTPHTIWAVYPIFCVLWWPLSMYYFVYKRNVESNLKL
;
A
#
# COMPACT_ATOMS: atom_id res chain seq x y z
N MET A 1 3.17 1.18 -33.32
CA MET A 1 3.09 2.61 -33.67
C MET A 1 3.31 3.50 -32.47
N SER A 2 2.57 3.35 -31.35
CA SER A 2 2.74 4.21 -30.17
C SER A 2 4.14 4.19 -29.54
N ILE A 3 4.79 3.02 -29.42
CA ILE A 3 6.15 2.91 -28.88
C ILE A 3 7.18 3.65 -29.77
N ILE A 4 7.08 3.45 -31.10
CA ILE A 4 7.96 4.10 -32.08
C ILE A 4 7.78 5.62 -32.03
N PHE A 5 6.53 6.08 -31.91
CA PHE A 5 6.22 7.50 -31.75
C PHE A 5 6.87 8.09 -30.49
N ILE A 6 6.70 7.44 -29.33
CA ILE A 6 7.29 7.94 -28.07
C ILE A 6 8.83 7.91 -28.12
N MET A 7 9.42 6.89 -28.74
CA MET A 7 10.87 6.81 -28.98
C MET A 7 11.35 7.98 -29.83
N LEU A 8 10.63 8.32 -30.91
CA LEU A 8 10.95 9.47 -31.76
C LEU A 8 10.81 10.80 -31.02
N VAL A 9 9.76 10.97 -30.22
CA VAL A 9 9.58 12.17 -29.38
C VAL A 9 10.72 12.30 -28.36
N ASN A 10 11.12 11.20 -27.71
CA ASN A 10 12.25 11.21 -26.78
C ASN A 10 13.56 11.59 -27.48
N TYR A 11 13.83 11.04 -28.66
CA TYR A 11 15.00 11.40 -29.45
C TYR A 11 15.03 12.91 -29.78
N LEU A 12 13.89 13.51 -30.14
CA LEU A 12 13.79 14.92 -30.49
C LEU A 12 13.82 15.87 -29.28
N THR A 13 13.35 15.43 -28.11
CA THR A 13 13.17 16.31 -26.92
C THR A 13 14.27 16.16 -25.88
N SER A 14 14.80 14.95 -25.69
CA SER A 14 15.80 14.66 -24.65
C SER A 14 16.56 13.37 -24.94
N SER A 15 17.50 13.45 -25.88
CA SER A 15 18.37 12.32 -26.28
C SER A 15 19.28 11.81 -25.15
N GLN A 16 19.58 12.65 -24.16
CA GLN A 16 20.44 12.30 -23.03
C GLN A 16 19.75 11.40 -21.99
N TYR A 17 18.42 11.41 -21.95
CA TYR A 17 17.65 10.66 -20.95
C TYR A 17 16.55 9.86 -21.65
N PRO A 18 16.70 8.53 -21.78
CA PRO A 18 15.79 7.68 -22.56
C PRO A 18 14.47 7.42 -21.80
N TRP A 19 13.71 8.48 -21.47
CA TRP A 19 12.44 8.38 -20.76
C TRP A 19 11.38 7.60 -21.51
N PHE A 20 11.50 7.39 -22.83
CA PHE A 20 10.53 6.59 -23.58
C PHE A 20 10.42 5.14 -23.09
N ILE A 21 11.46 4.63 -22.41
CA ILE A 21 11.50 3.26 -21.89
C ILE A 21 10.32 3.00 -20.94
N TYR A 22 10.03 3.92 -20.01
CA TYR A 22 8.99 3.75 -19.00
C TYR A 22 7.56 3.58 -19.58
N PRO A 23 7.04 4.50 -20.43
CA PRO A 23 5.73 4.33 -21.03
C PRO A 23 5.70 3.17 -22.05
N SER A 24 6.82 2.87 -22.72
CA SER A 24 6.89 1.74 -23.65
C SER A 24 6.69 0.40 -22.95
N ILE A 25 7.25 0.25 -21.75
CA ILE A 25 7.08 -0.94 -20.92
C ILE A 25 5.62 -1.08 -20.48
N LEU A 26 4.97 0.00 -20.03
CA LEU A 26 3.54 -0.03 -19.69
C LEU A 26 2.68 -0.45 -20.89
N LEU A 27 3.00 0.08 -22.07
CA LEU A 27 2.33 -0.28 -23.32
C LEU A 27 2.56 -1.74 -23.72
N LEU A 28 3.71 -2.33 -23.40
CA LEU A 28 4.00 -3.76 -23.64
C LEU A 28 3.31 -4.67 -22.62
N LEU A 29 3.23 -4.25 -21.35
CA LEU A 29 2.53 -5.01 -20.31
C LEU A 29 1.03 -5.09 -20.56
N TRP A 30 0.45 -4.13 -21.29
CA TRP A 30 -0.98 -4.13 -21.60
C TRP A 30 -1.43 -5.32 -22.48
N PRO A 31 -0.86 -5.59 -23.68
CA PRO A 31 -1.18 -6.76 -24.48
C PRO A 31 -0.96 -8.07 -23.73
N ILE A 32 0.11 -8.16 -22.95
CA ILE A 32 0.41 -9.33 -22.10
C ILE A 32 -0.71 -9.51 -21.07
N GLY A 33 -1.16 -8.41 -20.44
CA GLY A 33 -2.29 -8.40 -19.52
C GLY A 33 -3.59 -8.87 -20.16
N LEU A 34 -3.91 -8.40 -21.37
CA LEU A 34 -5.09 -8.84 -22.12
C LEU A 34 -5.02 -10.34 -22.47
N TYR A 35 -3.86 -10.82 -22.92
CA TYR A 35 -3.63 -12.23 -23.22
C TYR A 35 -3.77 -13.12 -21.97
N SER A 36 -3.15 -12.71 -20.85
CA SER A 36 -3.27 -13.40 -19.57
C SER A 36 -4.70 -13.39 -19.01
N ARG A 37 -5.46 -12.31 -19.23
CA ARG A 37 -6.89 -12.25 -18.88
C ARG A 37 -7.71 -13.23 -19.71
N LYS A 38 -7.48 -13.30 -21.03
CA LYS A 38 -8.18 -14.23 -21.93
C LYS A 38 -7.88 -15.69 -21.61
N SER A 39 -6.64 -16.00 -21.22
CA SER A 39 -6.20 -17.36 -20.82
C SER A 39 -6.50 -17.70 -19.35
N GLY A 40 -7.03 -16.77 -18.55
CA GLY A 40 -7.28 -16.96 -17.12
C GLY A 40 -6.03 -17.06 -16.23
N ASN A 41 -4.83 -16.87 -16.80
CA ASN A 41 -3.54 -17.07 -16.15
C ASN A 41 -3.03 -15.82 -15.42
N TYR A 42 -3.82 -15.30 -14.48
CA TYR A 42 -3.48 -14.11 -13.69
C TYR A 42 -2.21 -14.28 -12.82
N LYS A 43 -1.88 -15.52 -12.45
CA LYS A 43 -0.66 -15.85 -11.67
C LYS A 43 0.62 -15.57 -12.45
N LEU A 44 0.65 -16.00 -13.71
CA LEU A 44 1.80 -15.79 -14.59
C LEU A 44 1.98 -14.29 -14.84
N LEU A 45 0.88 -13.56 -15.05
CA LEU A 45 0.89 -12.11 -15.23
C LEU A 45 1.52 -11.39 -14.04
N SER A 46 1.11 -11.72 -12.80
CA SER A 46 1.66 -11.04 -11.62
C SER A 46 3.16 -11.28 -11.47
N ILE A 47 3.64 -12.50 -11.78
CA ILE A 47 5.06 -12.83 -11.72
C ILE A 47 5.83 -12.01 -12.77
N ILE A 48 5.42 -12.06 -14.04
CA ILE A 48 6.06 -11.32 -15.13
C ILE A 48 6.11 -9.83 -14.81
N CYS A 49 4.97 -9.21 -14.46
CA CYS A 49 4.92 -7.80 -14.12
C CYS A 49 5.84 -7.46 -12.95
N SER A 50 5.81 -8.23 -11.86
CA SER A 50 6.67 -7.97 -10.70
C SER A 50 8.15 -8.06 -11.04
N THR A 51 8.58 -9.08 -11.80
CA THR A 51 9.98 -9.27 -12.18
C THR A 51 10.48 -8.13 -13.05
N PHE A 52 9.69 -7.69 -14.03
CA PHE A 52 10.04 -6.56 -14.89
C PHE A 52 10.12 -5.25 -14.09
N ILE A 53 9.14 -4.94 -13.25
CA ILE A 53 9.14 -3.70 -12.45
C ILE A 53 10.34 -3.70 -11.49
N ILE A 54 10.62 -4.82 -10.83
CA ILE A 54 11.78 -4.96 -9.93
C ILE A 54 13.09 -4.75 -10.70
N GLY A 55 13.23 -5.36 -11.88
CA GLY A 55 14.43 -5.21 -12.72
C GLY A 55 14.69 -3.75 -13.11
N ILE A 56 13.64 -2.99 -13.46
CA ILE A 56 13.75 -1.57 -13.80
C ILE A 56 14.17 -0.76 -12.58
N ILE A 57 13.51 -0.94 -11.44
CA ILE A 57 13.80 -0.19 -10.21
C ILE A 57 15.25 -0.44 -9.76
N ILE A 58 15.73 -1.68 -9.88
CA ILE A 58 17.12 -2.02 -9.59
C ILE A 58 18.06 -1.33 -10.58
N ALA A 59 17.78 -1.39 -11.88
CA ALA A 59 18.60 -0.75 -12.90
C ALA A 59 18.69 0.77 -12.69
N GLU A 60 17.56 1.44 -12.43
CA GLU A 60 17.54 2.87 -12.13
C GLU A 60 18.35 3.22 -10.89
N ASN A 61 18.24 2.41 -9.85
CA ASN A 61 18.98 2.60 -8.62
C ASN A 61 20.49 2.51 -8.87
N PHE A 62 20.95 1.53 -9.65
CA PHE A 62 22.38 1.41 -10.02
C PHE A 62 22.86 2.55 -10.92
N ILE A 63 22.03 3.01 -11.87
CA ILE A 63 22.44 4.05 -12.84
C ILE A 63 22.51 5.43 -12.17
N TYR A 64 21.48 5.81 -11.41
CA TYR A 64 21.33 7.18 -10.91
C TYR A 64 21.74 7.35 -9.45
N SER A 65 21.75 6.29 -8.65
CA SER A 65 21.99 6.40 -7.21
C SER A 65 22.71 5.16 -6.64
N PRO A 66 23.88 4.77 -7.18
CA PRO A 66 24.56 3.53 -6.79
C PRO A 66 24.96 3.49 -5.31
N ASN A 67 25.17 4.66 -4.71
CA ASN A 67 25.60 4.79 -3.31
C ASN A 67 24.46 4.60 -2.30
N TYR A 68 23.21 4.58 -2.75
CA TYR A 68 22.05 4.49 -1.85
C TYR A 68 21.00 3.56 -2.46
N ALA A 69 20.82 2.39 -1.86
CA ALA A 69 19.96 1.31 -2.35
C ALA A 69 18.45 1.57 -2.11
N TRP A 70 17.93 2.70 -2.61
CA TRP A 70 16.51 3.06 -2.46
C TRP A 70 15.57 2.03 -3.10
N SER A 71 16.04 1.25 -4.07
CA SER A 71 15.30 0.16 -4.71
C SER A 71 14.69 -0.81 -3.69
N LEU A 72 15.38 -1.07 -2.57
CA LEU A 72 14.93 -1.96 -1.50
C LEU A 72 13.58 -1.53 -0.91
N TYR A 73 13.30 -0.22 -0.82
CA TYR A 73 12.03 0.28 -0.30
C TYR A 73 10.83 -0.11 -1.15
N ALA A 74 11.01 -0.20 -2.48
CA ALA A 74 9.95 -0.45 -3.43
C ALA A 74 9.79 -1.94 -3.78
N ILE A 75 10.89 -2.70 -3.82
CA ILE A 75 10.88 -4.12 -4.21
C ILE A 75 9.95 -4.94 -3.32
N TYR A 76 9.99 -4.73 -2.01
CA TYR A 76 9.27 -5.60 -1.07
C TYR A 76 7.72 -5.52 -1.21
N PRO A 77 7.08 -4.35 -1.28
CA PRO A 77 5.66 -4.24 -1.64
C PRO A 77 5.32 -4.85 -3.00
N ILE A 78 6.21 -4.70 -3.99
CA ILE A 78 5.99 -5.26 -5.33
C ILE A 78 6.00 -6.78 -5.29
N LEU A 79 6.87 -7.40 -4.47
CA LEU A 79 6.89 -8.85 -4.25
C LEU A 79 5.63 -9.37 -3.55
N TRP A 80 4.97 -8.55 -2.72
CA TRP A 80 3.71 -8.96 -2.09
C TRP A 80 2.58 -9.19 -3.09
N TRP A 81 2.59 -8.49 -4.22
CA TRP A 81 1.56 -8.66 -5.26
C TRP A 81 1.50 -10.10 -5.83
N PRO A 82 2.57 -10.68 -6.41
CA PRO A 82 2.54 -12.05 -6.91
C PRO A 82 2.29 -13.06 -5.78
N ILE A 83 2.82 -12.85 -4.58
CA ILE A 83 2.56 -13.72 -3.42
C ILE A 83 1.05 -13.82 -3.14
N LEU A 84 0.35 -12.68 -3.09
CA LEU A 84 -1.09 -12.66 -2.83
C LEU A 84 -1.90 -13.27 -3.98
N VAL A 85 -1.52 -13.02 -5.23
CA VAL A 85 -2.18 -13.62 -6.40
C VAL A 85 -2.01 -15.13 -6.41
N LEU A 86 -0.81 -15.64 -6.07
CA LEU A 86 -0.53 -17.08 -5.96
C LEU A 86 -1.32 -17.74 -4.83
N LEU A 87 -1.46 -17.07 -3.69
CA LEU A 87 -2.27 -17.53 -2.55
C LEU A 87 -3.77 -17.58 -2.89
N GLY A 88 -4.24 -16.78 -3.85
CA GLY A 88 -5.62 -16.79 -4.34
C GLY A 88 -6.65 -16.61 -3.21
N LYS A 89 -7.54 -17.59 -3.01
CA LYS A 89 -8.56 -17.54 -1.95
C LYS A 89 -7.95 -17.44 -0.54
N LYS A 90 -6.75 -18.00 -0.32
CA LYS A 90 -6.06 -17.95 0.99
C LYS A 90 -5.63 -16.53 1.36
N ALA A 91 -5.41 -15.64 0.39
CA ALA A 91 -5.07 -14.24 0.64
C ALA A 91 -6.14 -13.50 1.47
N LYS A 92 -7.40 -13.98 1.44
CA LYS A 92 -8.49 -13.43 2.24
C LYS A 92 -8.47 -13.94 3.69
N MET A 93 -7.55 -14.79 4.11
CA MET A 93 -7.49 -15.34 5.47
C MET A 93 -6.84 -14.36 6.45
N ILE A 94 -7.42 -14.25 7.65
CA ILE A 94 -6.89 -13.36 8.69
C ILE A 94 -5.45 -13.70 9.08
N ARG A 95 -5.10 -15.00 9.08
CA ARG A 95 -3.73 -15.45 9.34
C ARG A 95 -2.73 -14.91 8.32
N VAL A 96 -3.09 -14.89 7.04
CA VAL A 96 -2.23 -14.35 5.97
C VAL A 96 -2.07 -12.85 6.13
N ALA A 97 -3.15 -12.12 6.46
CA ALA A 97 -3.07 -10.68 6.70
C ALA A 97 -2.19 -10.34 7.92
N ILE A 98 -2.31 -11.09 9.01
CA ILE A 98 -1.46 -10.90 10.21
C ILE A 98 0.01 -11.18 9.87
N ILE A 99 0.32 -12.34 9.29
CA ILE A 99 1.70 -12.72 8.93
C ILE A 99 2.30 -11.71 7.95
N GLY A 100 1.55 -11.32 6.92
CA GLY A 100 2.03 -10.36 5.93
C GLY A 100 2.22 -8.95 6.50
N SER A 101 1.30 -8.50 7.36
CA SER A 101 1.48 -7.23 8.07
C SER A 101 2.73 -7.25 8.95
N LEU A 102 2.95 -8.31 9.73
CA LEU A 102 4.10 -8.45 10.60
C LEU A 102 5.41 -8.51 9.81
N SER A 103 5.46 -9.24 8.70
CA SER A 103 6.65 -9.31 7.87
C SER A 103 6.98 -7.98 7.19
N ILE A 104 5.97 -7.22 6.74
CA ILE A 104 6.14 -5.87 6.19
C ILE A 104 6.66 -4.90 7.26
N ILE A 105 6.07 -4.91 8.46
CA ILE A 105 6.52 -4.07 9.57
C ILE A 105 7.98 -4.39 9.94
N LEU A 106 8.31 -5.68 10.07
CA LEU A 106 9.65 -6.14 10.42
C LEU A 106 10.67 -5.74 9.34
N TYR A 107 10.34 -5.97 8.07
CA TYR A 107 11.19 -5.60 6.94
C TYR A 107 11.51 -4.10 6.94
N TYR A 108 10.49 -3.24 7.04
CA TYR A 108 10.70 -1.79 7.05
C TYR A 108 11.36 -1.27 8.32
N SER A 109 11.16 -1.93 9.46
CA SER A 109 11.87 -1.58 10.70
C SER A 109 13.36 -1.90 10.60
N ILE A 110 13.70 -3.04 9.99
CA ILE A 110 15.10 -3.38 9.70
C ILE A 110 15.72 -2.36 8.75
N LEU A 111 15.04 -2.03 7.64
CA LEU A 111 15.53 -1.02 6.70
C LEU A 111 15.69 0.36 7.36
N ASN A 112 14.79 0.74 8.26
CA ASN A 112 14.89 1.99 9.00
C ASN A 112 16.17 2.04 9.84
N GLY A 113 16.48 0.96 10.58
CA GLY A 113 17.70 0.88 11.37
C GLY A 113 18.99 0.97 10.54
N PHE A 114 19.03 0.39 9.34
CA PHE A 114 20.22 0.42 8.50
C PHE A 114 20.45 1.75 7.76
N PHE A 115 19.39 2.33 7.19
CA PHE A 115 19.56 3.48 6.28
C PHE A 115 19.29 4.84 6.93
N SER A 116 18.45 4.91 7.96
CA SER A 116 18.09 6.18 8.59
C SER A 116 17.62 5.97 10.04
N PRO A 117 18.53 5.56 10.95
CA PRO A 117 18.18 5.28 12.34
C PRO A 117 17.75 6.54 13.12
N GLY A 118 18.13 7.74 12.65
CA GLY A 118 17.82 9.00 13.30
C GLY A 118 16.34 9.41 13.25
N TYR A 119 15.53 8.78 12.41
CA TYR A 119 14.11 9.08 12.29
C TYR A 119 13.30 7.82 12.00
N LEU A 120 12.27 7.54 12.81
CA LEU A 120 11.46 6.33 12.74
C LEU A 120 10.42 6.37 11.60
N TRP A 121 10.87 6.48 10.35
CA TRP A 121 9.99 6.50 9.19
C TRP A 121 9.26 5.17 8.95
N SER A 122 9.70 4.05 9.54
CA SER A 122 9.00 2.76 9.41
C SER A 122 7.57 2.79 9.96
N ILE A 123 7.21 3.79 10.78
CA ILE A 123 5.87 3.97 11.32
C ILE A 123 4.82 4.21 10.21
N TYR A 124 5.19 4.86 9.11
CA TYR A 124 4.26 5.15 8.01
C TYR A 124 3.78 3.87 7.28
N PRO A 125 4.67 3.01 6.73
CA PRO A 125 4.23 1.77 6.10
C PRO A 125 3.61 0.81 7.13
N SER A 126 4.07 0.83 8.38
CA SER A 126 3.48 0.02 9.46
C SER A 126 2.03 0.39 9.70
N PHE A 127 1.71 1.68 9.78
CA PHE A 127 0.34 2.15 9.91
C PHE A 127 -0.53 1.67 8.75
N VAL A 128 -0.08 1.86 7.50
CA VAL A 128 -0.84 1.45 6.30
C VAL A 128 -1.12 -0.05 6.31
N VAL A 129 -0.12 -0.87 6.63
CA VAL A 129 -0.29 -2.33 6.56
C VAL A 129 -1.17 -2.89 7.68
N LEU A 130 -1.25 -2.23 8.85
CA LEU A 130 -2.14 -2.63 9.94
C LEU A 130 -3.63 -2.51 9.58
N TRP A 131 -3.99 -1.69 8.59
CA TRP A 131 -5.36 -1.65 8.07
C TRP A 131 -5.79 -2.97 7.43
N TRP A 132 -4.85 -3.76 6.91
CA TRP A 132 -5.15 -5.01 6.23
C TRP A 132 -5.77 -6.08 7.16
N PRO A 133 -5.14 -6.51 8.27
CA PRO A 133 -5.77 -7.45 9.19
C PRO A 133 -7.03 -6.85 9.85
N LEU A 134 -7.01 -5.55 10.17
CA LEU A 134 -8.14 -4.88 10.82
C LEU A 134 -9.41 -4.89 9.96
N SER A 135 -9.29 -4.47 8.70
CA SER A 135 -10.40 -4.45 7.74
C SER A 135 -10.93 -5.85 7.49
N LEU A 136 -10.05 -6.83 7.30
CA LEU A 136 -10.44 -8.21 7.02
C LEU A 136 -11.19 -8.86 8.19
N PHE A 137 -10.75 -8.61 9.43
CA PHE A 137 -11.40 -9.12 10.64
C PHE A 137 -12.84 -8.63 10.76
N HIS A 138 -13.05 -7.31 10.63
CA HIS A 138 -14.37 -6.72 10.80
C HIS A 138 -15.29 -6.95 9.59
N ALA A 139 -14.75 -6.97 8.37
CA ALA A 139 -15.52 -7.27 7.16
C ALA A 139 -16.12 -8.68 7.21
N ARG A 140 -15.36 -9.68 7.69
CA ARG A 140 -15.84 -11.06 7.86
C ARG A 140 -16.96 -11.16 8.90
N LYS A 141 -16.83 -10.44 10.02
CA LYS A 141 -17.85 -10.43 11.10
C LYS A 141 -19.01 -9.46 10.82
N LYS A 142 -18.97 -8.70 9.72
CA LYS A 142 -19.93 -7.62 9.39
C LYS A 142 -20.13 -6.62 10.54
N THR A 143 -19.08 -6.33 11.30
CA THR A 143 -19.14 -5.46 12.50
C THR A 143 -18.67 -4.04 12.17
N TYR A 144 -19.38 -3.37 11.26
CA TYR A 144 -18.98 -2.07 10.72
C TYR A 144 -18.85 -0.95 11.77
N TYR A 145 -19.73 -0.94 12.78
CA TYR A 145 -19.62 0.01 13.88
C TYR A 145 -18.32 -0.19 14.68
N LYS A 146 -18.05 -1.43 15.11
CA LYS A 146 -16.81 -1.78 15.83
C LYS A 146 -15.58 -1.48 14.98
N PHE A 147 -15.62 -1.70 13.67
CA PHE A 147 -14.55 -1.33 12.75
C PHE A 147 -14.21 0.17 12.85
N SER A 148 -15.21 1.05 12.81
CA SER A 148 -14.97 2.50 12.90
C SER A 148 -14.27 2.89 14.20
N ILE A 149 -14.59 2.24 15.32
CA ILE A 149 -13.92 2.49 16.61
C ILE A 149 -12.45 2.05 16.54
N HIS A 150 -12.18 0.80 16.15
CA HIS A 150 -10.81 0.28 16.13
C HIS A 150 -9.93 1.02 15.10
N ALA A 151 -10.50 1.37 13.94
CA ALA A 151 -9.82 2.15 12.92
C ALA A 151 -9.56 3.60 13.39
N SER A 152 -10.49 4.20 14.13
CA SER A 152 -10.28 5.50 14.76
C SER A 152 -9.17 5.46 15.81
N ILE A 153 -9.12 4.42 16.65
CA ILE A 153 -8.02 4.23 17.61
C ILE A 153 -6.69 4.14 16.87
N LEU A 154 -6.60 3.32 15.82
CA LEU A 154 -5.38 3.20 15.00
C LEU A 154 -4.94 4.54 14.41
N LEU A 155 -5.87 5.32 13.85
CA LEU A 155 -5.61 6.66 13.31
C LEU A 155 -5.14 7.64 14.39
N ILE A 156 -5.84 7.70 15.52
CA ILE A 156 -5.52 8.60 16.62
C ILE A 156 -4.12 8.28 17.17
N THR A 157 -3.84 7.00 17.44
CA THR A 157 -2.51 6.56 17.87
C THR A 157 -1.43 6.96 16.87
N PHE A 158 -1.67 6.76 15.57
CA PHE A 158 -0.73 7.15 14.52
C PHE A 158 -0.46 8.67 14.50
N PHE A 159 -1.49 9.51 14.54
CA PHE A 159 -1.32 10.97 14.55
C PHE A 159 -0.59 11.47 15.80
N ILE A 160 -0.90 10.91 16.97
CA ILE A 160 -0.19 11.22 18.22
C ILE A 160 1.30 10.83 18.09
N CYS A 161 1.59 9.62 17.61
CA CYS A 161 2.96 9.16 17.45
C CYS A 161 3.75 10.06 16.47
N ILE A 162 3.19 10.40 15.31
CA ILE A 162 3.88 11.30 14.37
C ILE A 162 4.09 12.68 15.00
N ASN A 163 3.11 13.22 15.70
CA ASN A 163 3.24 14.54 16.30
C ASN A 163 4.39 14.58 17.32
N ILE A 164 4.51 13.55 18.16
CA ILE A 164 5.62 13.40 19.12
C ILE A 164 6.96 13.26 18.41
N ILE A 165 7.05 12.45 17.36
CA ILE A 165 8.31 12.12 16.68
C ILE A 165 8.78 13.26 15.76
N SER A 166 7.88 13.83 14.98
CA SER A 166 8.23 14.80 13.93
C SER A 166 8.27 16.23 14.43
N THR A 167 7.34 16.64 15.29
CA THR A 167 7.15 18.05 15.69
C THR A 167 6.64 18.16 17.12
N PRO A 168 7.45 17.80 18.13
CA PRO A 168 7.01 17.74 19.54
C PRO A 168 6.58 19.11 20.10
N HIS A 169 7.06 20.21 19.52
CA HIS A 169 6.77 21.57 19.98
C HIS A 169 5.46 22.15 19.44
N THR A 170 4.75 21.45 18.54
CA THR A 170 3.51 21.95 17.93
C THR A 170 2.43 20.87 17.98
N ILE A 171 1.33 21.12 18.69
CA ILE A 171 0.26 20.14 18.92
C ILE A 171 -0.75 20.17 17.76
N TRP A 172 -0.36 19.68 16.58
CA TRP A 172 -1.26 19.64 15.43
C TRP A 172 -2.11 18.37 15.35
N ALA A 173 -1.78 17.29 16.08
CA ALA A 173 -2.53 16.03 16.02
C ALA A 173 -4.00 16.18 16.44
N VAL A 174 -4.35 17.18 17.25
CA VAL A 174 -5.72 17.41 17.74
C VAL A 174 -6.69 17.66 16.57
N TYR A 175 -6.26 18.37 15.53
CA TYR A 175 -7.12 18.70 14.38
C TYR A 175 -7.60 17.45 13.62
N PRO A 176 -6.73 16.54 13.12
CA PRO A 176 -7.18 15.32 12.48
C PRO A 176 -7.88 14.36 13.44
N ILE A 177 -7.49 14.30 14.73
CA ILE A 177 -8.17 13.46 15.73
C ILE A 177 -9.65 13.87 15.86
N PHE A 178 -9.93 15.17 15.92
CA PHE A 178 -11.30 15.67 15.99
C PHE A 178 -12.11 15.22 14.78
N CYS A 179 -11.56 15.32 13.57
CA CYS A 179 -12.20 14.83 12.34
C CYS A 179 -12.47 13.32 12.39
N VAL A 180 -11.51 12.53 12.89
CA VAL A 180 -11.64 11.08 12.98
C VAL A 180 -12.76 10.65 13.93
N LEU A 181 -12.96 11.37 15.04
CA LEU A 181 -14.01 11.04 16.03
C LEU A 181 -15.45 11.16 15.49
N TRP A 182 -15.68 11.93 14.42
CA TRP A 182 -16.98 11.99 13.75
C TRP A 182 -17.36 10.68 13.06
N TRP A 183 -16.38 9.85 12.70
CA TRP A 183 -16.65 8.57 12.04
C TRP A 183 -17.36 7.55 12.96
N PRO A 184 -16.85 7.21 14.17
CA PRO A 184 -17.58 6.32 15.08
C PRO A 184 -18.87 6.95 15.57
N LEU A 185 -18.93 8.28 15.75
CA LEU A 185 -20.14 8.98 16.16
C LEU A 185 -21.26 8.86 15.11
N SER A 186 -20.94 9.10 13.83
CA SER A 186 -21.90 8.94 12.74
C SER A 186 -22.35 7.48 12.60
N MET A 187 -21.43 6.52 12.69
CA MET A 187 -21.79 5.10 12.65
C MET A 187 -22.67 4.67 13.84
N TYR A 188 -22.46 5.26 15.02
CA TYR A 188 -23.31 5.00 16.18
C TYR A 188 -24.74 5.50 15.96
N TYR A 189 -24.92 6.78 15.64
CA TYR A 189 -26.26 7.38 15.54
C TYR A 189 -27.03 6.94 14.30
N PHE A 190 -26.38 6.89 13.13
CA PHE A 190 -27.08 6.65 11.86
C PHE A 190 -27.21 5.17 11.50
N VAL A 191 -26.35 4.29 12.02
CA VAL A 191 -26.37 2.85 11.70
C VAL A 191 -26.74 2.02 12.91
N TYR A 192 -25.95 2.08 13.99
CA TYR A 192 -26.14 1.17 15.13
C TYR A 192 -27.45 1.43 15.88
N LYS A 193 -27.67 2.67 16.35
CA LYS A 193 -28.87 3.04 17.12
C LYS A 193 -30.15 2.80 16.33
N ARG A 194 -30.19 3.20 15.06
CA ARG A 194 -31.35 3.01 14.17
C ARG A 194 -31.70 1.54 13.97
N ASN A 195 -30.70 0.66 13.81
CA ASN A 195 -30.93 -0.77 13.66
C ASN A 195 -31.46 -1.41 14.95
N VAL A 196 -31.01 -0.94 16.13
CA VAL A 196 -31.53 -1.42 17.41
C VAL A 196 -32.99 -0.98 17.59
N GLU A 197 -33.31 0.29 17.30
CA GLU A 197 -34.68 0.81 17.39
C GLU A 197 -35.64 0.13 16.40
N SER A 198 -35.19 -0.21 15.19
CA SER A 198 -36.04 -0.94 14.23
C SER A 198 -36.34 -2.37 14.68
N ASN A 199 -35.37 -3.04 15.30
CA ASN A 199 -35.53 -4.41 15.78
C ASN A 199 -36.44 -4.49 17.02
N LEU A 200 -36.58 -3.41 17.79
CA LEU A 200 -37.48 -3.33 18.95
C LEU A 200 -38.95 -3.05 18.56
N LYS A 201 -39.21 -2.68 17.29
CA LYS A 201 -40.56 -2.41 16.77
C LYS A 201 -41.19 -3.61 16.03
N LEU A 202 -40.47 -4.73 15.93
CA LEU A 202 -40.90 -6.01 15.35
C LEU A 202 -41.17 -7.01 16.47
#